data_AF-A0A9P0L1H9-F1
#
_entry.id   AF-A0A9P0L1H9-F1
#
_cell.length_a   1.000
_cell.length_b   1.000
_cell.length_c   1.000
_cell.angle_alpha   90.00
_cell.angle_beta   90.00
_cell.angle_gamma   90.00
#
_symmetry.space_group_name_H-M   'P 1'
#
loop_
_entity.id
_entity.type
_entity.pdbx_description
1 polymer ?
#
loop_
_entity_poly.entity_id
_entity_poly.type
_entity_poly.pdbx_seq_one_letter_code
_entity_poly.pdbx_strand_id
1 'polypeptide(L)'
;MEEPLLTDSDDGDDPVVREIPIIHSNHLENYLHLFQFPLQRQDSKDEQVIRKCFVKPQNEEIQLELAINTDSPNFDVDRAEFILKGTFQDTSDKDEHFKNKIIDRVLLQSQKTIKEANKYAVATYNGKEIHLTALKETKKKTTMLGEAFSAAMESRNE
;
A
#
# COMPACT_ATOMS: atom_id res chain seq x y z
N MET A 1 -37.38 -22.67 31.65
CA MET A 1 -37.78 -21.28 31.95
C MET A 1 -36.71 -20.42 31.33
N GLU A 2 -36.97 -19.90 30.13
CA GLU A 2 -36.09 -18.94 29.49
C GLU A 2 -36.40 -17.58 30.10
N GLU A 3 -35.38 -16.92 30.66
CA GLU A 3 -35.52 -15.57 31.17
C GLU A 3 -35.77 -14.62 29.99
N PRO A 4 -36.81 -13.76 30.03
CA PRO A 4 -37.04 -12.81 28.96
C PRO A 4 -35.88 -11.80 28.96
N LEU A 5 -35.19 -11.71 27.82
CA LEU A 5 -34.27 -10.60 27.55
C LEU A 5 -35.09 -9.29 27.65
N LEU A 6 -34.86 -8.54 28.73
CA LEU A 6 -35.30 -7.16 28.84
C LEU A 6 -34.74 -6.40 27.64
N THR A 7 -35.62 -6.03 26.72
CA THR A 7 -35.34 -4.96 25.78
C THR A 7 -35.56 -3.67 26.56
N ASP A 8 -34.51 -3.20 27.22
CA ASP A 8 -34.48 -1.87 27.82
C ASP A 8 -34.56 -0.85 26.67
N SER A 9 -35.79 -0.62 26.22
CA SER A 9 -36.23 0.57 25.52
C SER A 9 -36.54 1.61 26.59
N ASP A 10 -35.50 2.02 27.31
CA ASP A 10 -35.55 3.24 28.12
C ASP A 10 -35.03 4.36 27.23
N ASP A 11 -35.98 4.99 26.51
CA ASP A 11 -35.78 6.21 25.72
C ASP A 11 -35.46 7.39 26.65
N GLY A 12 -34.35 7.31 27.39
CA GLY A 12 -33.72 8.42 28.05
C GLY A 12 -32.93 9.20 27.02
N ASP A 13 -33.53 10.28 26.50
CA ASP A 13 -32.95 11.31 25.62
C ASP A 13 -31.41 11.39 25.72
N ASP A 14 -30.68 10.69 24.85
CA ASP A 14 -29.23 10.86 24.70
C ASP A 14 -28.98 12.21 24.01
N PRO A 15 -28.49 13.23 24.74
CA PRO A 15 -28.46 14.59 24.21
C PRO A 15 -27.45 14.69 23.07
N VAL A 16 -27.87 15.27 21.95
CA VAL A 16 -26.98 15.55 20.82
C VAL A 16 -25.88 16.52 21.27
N VAL A 17 -24.66 16.00 21.48
CA VAL A 17 -23.50 16.80 21.90
C VAL A 17 -22.94 17.63 20.75
N ARG A 18 -23.03 17.13 19.51
CA ARG A 18 -22.48 17.79 18.32
C ARG A 18 -23.11 17.29 17.02
N GLU A 19 -23.57 18.22 16.20
CA GLU A 19 -23.91 17.96 14.80
C GLU A 19 -22.66 18.15 13.92
N ILE A 20 -22.32 17.13 13.13
CA ILE A 20 -21.17 17.15 12.23
C ILE A 20 -21.70 17.04 10.79
N PRO A 21 -21.56 18.06 9.94
CA PRO A 21 -21.99 17.99 8.55
C PRO A 21 -21.14 16.97 7.78
N ILE A 22 -21.82 16.22 6.92
CA ILE A 22 -21.23 15.23 6.02
C ILE A 22 -21.33 15.77 4.59
N ILE A 23 -20.17 15.99 3.97
CA ILE A 23 -20.03 16.52 2.62
C ILE A 23 -19.56 15.39 1.71
N HIS A 24 -20.22 15.19 0.58
CA HIS A 24 -19.80 14.23 -0.43
C HIS A 24 -19.00 14.93 -1.54
N SER A 25 -17.75 14.53 -1.73
CA SER A 25 -16.85 15.07 -2.74
C SER A 25 -16.65 14.08 -3.89
N ASN A 26 -16.99 14.51 -5.11
CA ASN A 26 -16.87 13.68 -6.32
C ASN A 26 -15.55 13.91 -7.07
N HIS A 27 -14.72 14.87 -6.63
CA HIS A 27 -13.56 15.32 -7.40
C HIS A 27 -12.49 14.23 -7.61
N LEU A 28 -12.33 13.34 -6.63
CA LEU A 28 -11.30 12.30 -6.64
C LEU A 28 -11.86 10.89 -6.84
N GLU A 29 -13.16 10.75 -7.07
CA GLU A 29 -13.84 9.45 -7.17
C GLU A 29 -13.19 8.53 -8.22
N ASN A 30 -12.66 9.08 -9.32
CA ASN A 30 -12.01 8.32 -10.39
C ASN A 30 -10.49 8.15 -10.25
N TYR A 31 -9.88 8.73 -9.20
CA TYR A 31 -8.43 8.78 -9.01
C TYR A 31 -7.98 8.31 -7.63
N LEU A 32 -8.90 8.18 -6.68
CA LEU A 32 -8.58 7.77 -5.31
C LEU A 32 -8.41 6.25 -5.23
N HIS A 33 -7.18 5.85 -4.93
CA HIS A 33 -6.80 4.46 -4.71
C HIS A 33 -6.35 4.27 -3.26
N LEU A 34 -6.77 3.16 -2.65
CA LEU A 34 -6.32 2.78 -1.31
C LEU A 34 -5.24 1.69 -1.40
N PHE A 35 -4.04 1.97 -0.87
CA PHE A 35 -2.98 0.97 -0.73
C PHE A 35 -2.93 0.45 0.70
N GLN A 36 -2.95 -0.88 0.82
CA GLN A 36 -2.76 -1.57 2.09
C GLN A 36 -1.45 -2.35 2.05
N PHE A 37 -0.69 -2.28 3.14
CA PHE A 37 0.58 -2.99 3.34
C PHE A 37 0.40 -4.03 4.46
N PRO A 38 -0.09 -5.25 4.18
CA PRO A 38 -0.51 -6.19 5.22
C PRO A 38 0.63 -6.64 6.15
N LEU A 39 1.87 -6.57 5.68
CA LEU A 39 3.06 -6.97 6.42
C LEU A 39 3.65 -5.82 7.25
N GLN A 40 3.18 -4.59 7.05
CA GLN A 40 3.64 -3.43 7.81
C GLN A 40 2.87 -3.34 9.13
N ARG A 41 3.61 -3.22 10.24
CA ARG A 41 3.00 -3.01 11.55
C ARG A 41 2.52 -1.57 11.68
N GLN A 42 1.41 -1.37 12.38
CA GLN A 42 0.82 -0.03 12.57
C GLN A 42 1.72 0.94 13.35
N ASP A 43 2.66 0.41 14.13
CA ASP A 43 3.62 1.15 14.95
C ASP A 43 4.98 1.37 14.27
N SER A 44 5.13 0.98 13.00
CA SER A 44 6.39 1.20 12.29
C SER A 44 6.69 2.69 12.17
N LYS A 45 7.77 3.15 12.81
CA LYS A 45 8.27 4.53 12.70
C LYS A 45 9.15 4.76 11.48
N ASP A 46 9.39 3.71 10.70
CA ASP A 46 10.23 3.79 9.50
C ASP A 46 9.49 4.56 8.41
N GLU A 47 9.97 5.78 8.15
CA GLU A 47 9.49 6.60 7.06
C GLU A 47 9.95 5.99 5.73
N GLN A 48 9.00 5.47 4.95
CA GLN A 48 9.31 4.88 3.66
C GLN A 48 9.45 5.96 2.58
N VAL A 49 10.65 6.07 2.03
CA VAL A 49 10.95 7.01 0.95
C VAL A 49 10.60 6.38 -0.40
N ILE A 50 9.58 6.91 -1.06
CA ILE A 50 9.16 6.50 -2.41
C ILE A 50 10.06 7.20 -3.44
N ARG A 51 10.83 6.45 -4.21
CA ARG A 51 11.68 6.98 -5.31
C ARG A 51 10.88 7.14 -6.60
N LYS A 52 10.09 6.12 -6.97
CA LYS A 52 9.31 6.08 -8.21
C LYS A 52 7.99 5.36 -8.02
N CYS A 53 7.01 5.73 -8.84
CA CYS A 53 5.72 5.07 -8.96
C CYS A 53 5.46 4.76 -10.43
N PHE A 54 5.15 3.51 -10.73
CA PHE A 54 4.78 3.04 -12.06
C PHE A 54 3.33 2.61 -12.04
N VAL A 55 2.57 3.04 -13.04
CA VAL A 55 1.14 2.73 -13.16
C VAL A 55 0.89 2.15 -14.55
N LYS A 56 0.38 0.92 -14.60
CA LYS A 56 -0.13 0.28 -15.81
C LYS A 56 -1.65 0.50 -15.85
N PRO A 57 -2.15 1.44 -16.66
CA PRO A 57 -3.56 1.83 -16.63
C PRO A 57 -4.51 0.72 -17.10
N GLN A 58 -4.10 -0.11 -18.06
CA GLN A 58 -4.95 -1.19 -18.60
C GLN A 58 -5.11 -2.36 -17.62
N ASN A 59 -4.03 -2.76 -16.94
CA ASN A 59 -4.05 -3.87 -15.97
C ASN A 59 -4.36 -3.39 -14.54
N GLU A 60 -4.61 -2.08 -14.37
CA GLU A 60 -4.77 -1.43 -13.07
C GLU A 60 -3.67 -1.82 -12.07
N GLU A 61 -2.45 -2.02 -12.56
CA GLU A 61 -1.33 -2.47 -11.74
C GLU A 61 -0.44 -1.29 -11.40
N ILE A 62 0.00 -1.23 -10.15
CA ILE A 62 0.84 -0.16 -9.63
C ILE A 62 2.07 -0.81 -8.99
N GLN A 63 3.24 -0.29 -9.31
CA GLN A 63 4.51 -0.70 -8.73
C GLN A 63 5.18 0.51 -8.08
N LEU A 64 5.63 0.35 -6.84
CA LEU A 64 6.32 1.40 -6.10
C LEU A 64 7.77 0.98 -5.90
N GLU A 65 8.69 1.91 -6.14
CA GLU A 65 10.11 1.75 -5.83
C GLU A 65 10.39 2.50 -4.52
N LEU A 66 10.74 1.76 -3.48
CA LEU A 66 11.10 2.30 -2.17
C LEU A 66 12.61 2.29 -2.01
N ALA A 67 13.16 3.36 -1.43
CA ALA A 67 14.56 3.38 -1.02
C ALA A 67 14.76 2.58 0.28
N ILE A 68 15.86 1.85 0.35
CA ILE A 68 16.37 1.24 1.59
C ILE A 68 17.36 2.23 2.20
N ASN A 69 17.28 2.44 3.51
CA ASN A 69 18.29 3.23 4.23
C ASN A 69 19.58 2.41 4.38
N THR A 70 20.57 2.69 3.53
CA THR A 70 21.87 2.01 3.54
C THR A 70 22.79 2.49 4.67
N ASP A 71 22.50 3.63 5.28
CA ASP A 71 23.28 4.19 6.40
C ASP A 71 22.80 3.65 7.76
N SER A 72 21.74 2.85 7.76
CA SER A 72 21.19 2.23 8.96
C SER A 72 22.14 1.16 9.52
N PRO A 73 22.31 1.06 10.85
CA PRO A 73 23.05 -0.05 11.46
C PRO A 73 22.41 -1.42 11.21
N ASN A 74 21.15 -1.45 10.74
CA ASN A 74 20.45 -2.67 10.36
C ASN A 74 20.71 -3.10 8.91
N PHE A 75 21.47 -2.32 8.13
CA PHE A 75 21.81 -2.63 6.76
C PHE A 75 23.19 -3.30 6.68
N ASP A 76 23.22 -4.51 6.15
CA ASP A 76 24.46 -5.25 5.91
C ASP A 76 24.86 -5.09 4.44
N VAL A 77 25.92 -4.31 4.22
CA VAL A 77 26.46 -3.98 2.89
C VAL A 77 27.00 -5.23 2.21
N ASP A 78 27.75 -6.08 2.93
CA ASP A 78 28.36 -7.30 2.37
C ASP A 78 27.27 -8.27 1.91
N ARG A 79 26.20 -8.39 2.71
CA ARG A 79 25.04 -9.20 2.33
C ARG A 79 24.29 -8.63 1.13
N ALA A 80 24.12 -7.31 1.07
CA ALA A 80 23.45 -6.64 -0.05
C ALA A 80 24.24 -6.83 -1.37
N GLU A 81 25.57 -6.71 -1.33
CA GLU A 81 26.43 -7.01 -2.48
C GLU A 81 26.32 -8.47 -2.92
N PHE A 82 26.34 -9.40 -1.96
CA PHE A 82 26.24 -10.83 -2.26
C PHE A 82 24.92 -11.17 -2.96
N ILE A 83 23.80 -10.62 -2.46
CA ILE A 83 22.49 -10.80 -3.09
C ILE A 83 22.52 -10.20 -4.51
N LEU A 84 23.07 -8.99 -4.69
CA LEU A 84 23.15 -8.37 -6.01
C LEU A 84 23.93 -9.23 -7.01
N LYS A 85 25.10 -9.75 -6.60
CA LYS A 85 25.95 -10.64 -7.42
C LYS A 85 25.24 -11.95 -7.77
N GLY A 86 24.43 -12.49 -6.85
CA GLY A 86 23.65 -13.71 -7.10
C GLY A 86 22.41 -13.49 -7.97
N THR A 87 21.76 -12.33 -7.85
CA THR A 87 20.54 -11.97 -8.59
C THR A 87 20.84 -11.58 -10.03
N PHE A 88 21.94 -10.87 -10.26
CA PHE A 88 22.37 -10.47 -11.59
C PHE A 88 23.71 -11.15 -11.87
N GLN A 89 23.72 -12.23 -12.66
CA GLN A 89 24.95 -12.83 -13.18
C GLN A 89 25.39 -12.04 -14.41
N ASP A 90 26.53 -11.36 -14.30
CA ASP A 90 27.28 -10.65 -15.36
C ASP A 90 26.51 -10.00 -16.52
N THR A 91 25.39 -9.34 -16.23
CA THR A 91 24.70 -8.45 -17.18
C THR A 91 25.18 -7.01 -17.02
N SER A 92 25.36 -6.31 -18.14
CA SER A 92 25.59 -4.86 -18.21
C SER A 92 24.49 -4.03 -17.53
N ASP A 93 23.33 -4.63 -17.28
CA ASP A 93 22.15 -3.99 -16.69
C ASP A 93 22.30 -3.70 -15.19
N LYS A 94 23.29 -4.32 -14.53
CA LYS A 94 23.58 -4.10 -13.09
C LYS A 94 23.91 -2.65 -12.78
N ASP A 95 24.76 -2.04 -13.61
CA ASP A 95 25.25 -0.68 -13.38
C ASP A 95 24.16 0.37 -13.70
N GLU A 96 23.19 0.03 -14.54
CA GLU A 96 22.05 0.90 -14.86
C GLU A 96 20.97 0.86 -13.78
N HIS A 97 20.72 -0.32 -13.19
CA HIS A 97 19.70 -0.50 -12.15
C HIS A 97 20.19 -0.21 -10.73
N PHE A 98 21.45 -0.46 -10.41
CA PHE A 98 22.01 -0.28 -9.06
C PHE A 98 23.35 0.46 -9.13
N LYS A 99 23.29 1.80 -9.27
CA LYS A 99 24.47 2.68 -9.44
C LYS A 99 25.54 2.50 -8.35
N ASN A 100 25.14 2.13 -7.14
CA ASN A 100 26.02 1.96 -5.99
C ASN A 100 26.56 0.53 -5.84
N LYS A 101 26.27 -0.39 -6.78
CA LYS A 101 26.65 -1.82 -6.73
C LYS A 101 26.15 -2.56 -5.48
N ILE A 102 25.14 -2.00 -4.82
CA ILE A 102 24.43 -2.57 -3.68
C ILE A 102 22.93 -2.47 -3.92
N ILE A 103 22.15 -3.31 -3.24
CA ILE A 103 20.69 -3.23 -3.26
C ILE A 103 20.26 -2.09 -2.34
N ASP A 104 19.97 -0.93 -2.93
CA ASP A 104 19.55 0.30 -2.23
C ASP A 104 18.03 0.54 -2.33
N ARG A 105 17.27 -0.41 -2.89
CA ARG A 105 15.84 -0.26 -3.18
C ARG A 105 15.07 -1.57 -3.18
N VAL A 106 13.76 -1.46 -2.95
CA VAL A 106 12.78 -2.55 -3.00
C VAL A 106 11.61 -2.16 -3.90
N LEU A 107 11.07 -3.14 -4.63
CA LEU A 107 9.89 -2.97 -5.46
C LEU A 107 8.65 -3.57 -4.78
N LEU A 108 7.58 -2.79 -4.69
CA LEU A 108 6.29 -3.24 -4.17
C LEU A 108 5.23 -3.25 -5.28
N GLN A 109 4.77 -4.44 -5.64
CA GLN A 109 3.76 -4.64 -6.67
C GLN A 109 2.38 -4.73 -6.02
N SER A 110 1.39 -4.07 -6.64
CA SER A 110 0.01 -4.11 -6.16
C SER A 110 -0.76 -5.26 -6.76
N GLN A 111 -1.64 -5.85 -5.97
CA GLN A 111 -2.67 -6.77 -6.44
C GLN A 111 -4.06 -6.23 -6.12
N LYS A 112 -4.96 -6.36 -7.10
CA LYS A 112 -6.37 -6.03 -6.94
C LYS A 112 -6.99 -6.95 -5.90
N THR A 113 -7.57 -6.36 -4.86
CA THR A 113 -8.05 -7.13 -3.70
C THR A 113 -9.57 -7.28 -3.69
N ILE A 114 -10.30 -6.26 -4.12
CA ILE A 114 -11.76 -6.18 -4.01
C ILE A 114 -12.36 -5.94 -5.40
N LYS A 115 -13.47 -6.63 -5.70
CA LYS A 115 -14.22 -6.50 -6.95
C LYS A 115 -15.20 -5.31 -6.95
N GLU A 116 -15.73 -4.96 -5.78
CA GLU A 116 -16.74 -3.90 -5.59
C GLU A 116 -16.23 -2.79 -4.67
N ALA A 117 -15.39 -1.89 -5.21
CA ALA A 117 -14.83 -0.78 -4.45
C ALA A 117 -15.86 0.32 -4.10
N ASN A 118 -16.94 0.42 -4.88
CA ASN A 118 -18.00 1.43 -4.74
C ASN A 118 -18.76 1.35 -3.40
N LYS A 119 -18.60 0.27 -2.62
CA LYS A 119 -19.16 0.12 -1.27
C LYS A 119 -18.29 0.77 -0.19
N TYR A 120 -17.12 1.29 -0.56
CA TYR A 120 -16.15 1.87 0.35
C TYR A 120 -15.90 3.34 0.00
N ALA A 121 -15.70 4.15 1.02
CA ALA A 121 -15.35 5.57 0.90
C ALA A 121 -14.25 5.91 1.91
N VAL A 122 -13.46 6.92 1.58
CA VAL A 122 -12.53 7.54 2.53
C VAL A 122 -13.21 8.76 3.12
N ALA A 123 -13.18 8.84 4.45
CA ALA A 123 -13.67 9.98 5.20
C ALA A 123 -12.47 10.75 5.76
N THR A 124 -12.41 12.06 5.50
CA THR A 124 -11.46 12.95 6.17
C THR A 124 -12.21 13.84 7.15
N TYR A 125 -11.85 13.77 8.42
CA TYR A 125 -12.43 14.60 9.48
C TYR A 125 -11.45 15.70 9.87
N ASN A 126 -11.90 16.95 9.81
CA ASN A 126 -11.08 18.12 10.15
C ASN A 126 -11.40 18.71 11.54
N GLY A 127 -12.21 18.00 12.35
CA GLY A 127 -12.67 18.48 13.66
C GLY A 127 -14.02 19.20 13.66
N LYS A 128 -14.53 19.59 12.47
CA LYS A 128 -15.83 20.28 12.32
C LYS A 128 -16.75 19.57 11.34
N GLU A 129 -16.22 19.05 10.24
CA GLU A 129 -16.98 18.45 9.14
C GLU A 129 -16.27 17.19 8.64
N ILE A 130 -17.04 16.32 8.00
CA ILE A 130 -16.55 15.09 7.37
C ILE A 130 -16.69 15.22 5.87
N HIS A 131 -15.59 15.07 5.14
CA HIS A 131 -15.61 14.95 3.68
C HIS A 131 -15.49 13.48 3.30
N LEU A 132 -16.50 12.96 2.63
CA LEU A 132 -16.56 11.61 2.09
C LEU A 132 -16.18 11.63 0.61
N THR A 133 -15.32 10.70 0.20
CA THR A 133 -14.99 10.44 -1.21
C THR A 133 -15.07 8.95 -1.47
N ALA A 134 -15.87 8.54 -2.45
CA ALA A 134 -15.96 7.15 -2.86
C ALA A 134 -14.61 6.63 -3.41
N LEU A 135 -14.31 5.37 -3.13
CA LEU A 135 -13.08 4.72 -3.59
C LEU A 135 -13.28 4.10 -4.96
N LYS A 136 -12.34 4.36 -5.88
CA LYS A 136 -12.26 3.64 -7.15
C LYS A 136 -11.82 2.21 -6.98
N GLU A 137 -10.79 1.99 -6.15
CA GLU A 137 -10.18 0.67 -6.01
C GLU A 137 -9.35 0.54 -4.73
N THR A 138 -9.35 -0.67 -4.16
CA THR A 138 -8.49 -1.06 -3.03
C THR A 138 -7.46 -2.09 -3.47
N LYS A 139 -6.19 -1.82 -3.18
CA LYS A 139 -5.04 -2.62 -3.59
C LYS A 139 -4.19 -3.04 -2.39
N LYS A 140 -3.78 -4.30 -2.37
CA LYS A 140 -2.77 -4.81 -1.44
C LYS A 140 -1.41 -4.76 -2.10
N LYS A 141 -0.40 -4.34 -1.35
CA LYS A 141 0.99 -4.29 -1.81
C LYS A 141 1.75 -5.48 -1.23
N THR A 142 2.43 -6.20 -2.10
CA THR A 142 3.31 -7.30 -1.75
C THR A 142 4.73 -6.94 -2.20
N THR A 143 5.70 -7.25 -1.36
CA THR A 143 7.11 -7.07 -1.67
C THR A 143 7.54 -8.04 -2.74
N MET A 144 8.12 -7.52 -3.81
CA MET A 144 8.81 -8.31 -4.81
C MET A 144 10.31 -8.16 -4.59
N LEU A 145 10.98 -9.26 -4.27
CA LEU A 145 12.43 -9.31 -4.24
C LEU A 145 12.94 -9.37 -5.69
N GLY A 146 13.39 -8.22 -6.21
CA GLY A 146 14.25 -8.08 -7.40
C GLY A 146 13.80 -8.75 -8.71
N GLU A 147 13.83 -7.99 -9.81
CA GLU A 147 13.30 -8.38 -11.13
C GLU A 147 13.91 -9.64 -11.80
N ALA A 148 14.88 -10.33 -11.19
CA ALA A 148 15.31 -11.64 -11.67
C ALA A 148 14.22 -12.72 -11.55
N PHE A 149 13.25 -12.58 -10.64
CA PHE A 149 12.14 -13.54 -10.54
C PHE A 149 11.00 -13.29 -11.54
N SER A 150 10.81 -12.05 -12.00
CA SER A 150 9.74 -11.73 -12.96
C SER A 150 10.15 -12.09 -14.39
N ALA A 151 11.41 -11.83 -14.77
CA ALA A 151 11.96 -12.28 -16.05
C ALA A 151 11.93 -13.81 -16.18
N ALA A 152 12.15 -14.56 -15.08
CA ALA A 152 12.08 -16.03 -15.06
C ALA A 152 10.65 -16.61 -15.08
N MET A 153 9.63 -15.80 -14.76
CA MET A 153 8.21 -16.19 -14.89
C MET A 153 7.66 -15.87 -16.27
N GLU A 154 8.11 -14.79 -16.91
CA GLU A 154 7.76 -14.48 -18.30
C GLU A 154 8.47 -15.42 -19.30
N SER A 155 9.70 -15.86 -19.00
CA SER A 155 10.44 -16.83 -19.84
C SER A 155 9.99 -18.30 -19.69
N ARG A 156 8.94 -18.59 -18.93
CA ARG A 156 8.35 -19.94 -18.76
C ARG A 156 7.07 -20.15 -19.55
N ASN A 157 6.62 -19.14 -20.28
CA ASN A 157 5.39 -19.17 -21.08
C ASN A 157 5.64 -19.04 -22.60
N GLU A 158 6.89 -19.23 -23.06
CA GLU A 158 7.21 -19.45 -24.49
C GLU A 158 7.70 -20.87 -24.74
#